data_AF-X0V6M5-F1
#
_entry.id   AF-X0V6M5-F1
#
_cell.length_a   1.000
_cell.length_b   1.000
_cell.length_c   1.000
_cell.angle_alpha   90.00
_cell.angle_beta   90.00
_cell.angle_gamma   90.00
#
_symmetry.space_group_name_H-M   'P 1'
#
loop_
_entity.id
_entity.type
_entity.pdbx_description
1 polymer ?
#
loop_
_entity_poly.entity_id
_entity_poly.type
_entity_poly.pdbx_seq_one_letter_code
_entity_poly.pdbx_strand_id
1 'polypeptide(L)'
;MPSISEILGPKGLIARHLQGFEYRETQQEMAEAIDKAFSEEKIALIEAGTGIGKTIAYLVPALLHAATNHKRCVISTHTIPLQEQLVHRDIPLLINALGFDLEVVLLKGARHYLCLRSLEEADLDGDELMIQDWATSTKEGVLNELGKDLSFPKRDQLG
;
A
#
# COMPACT_ATOMS: atom_id res chain seq x y z
N MET A 1 -14.80 16.26 -10.30
CA MET A 1 -14.20 15.54 -9.15
C MET A 1 -14.15 16.49 -7.97
N PRO A 2 -14.37 16.00 -6.74
CA PRO A 2 -14.30 16.85 -5.55
C PRO A 2 -12.87 17.37 -5.35
N SER A 3 -12.76 18.61 -4.88
CA SER A 3 -11.51 19.24 -4.47
C SER A 3 -10.99 18.64 -3.15
N ILE A 4 -9.71 18.89 -2.83
CA ILE A 4 -9.11 18.44 -1.56
C ILE A 4 -9.90 18.95 -0.34
N SER A 5 -10.34 20.21 -0.35
CA SER A 5 -11.14 20.77 0.75
C SER A 5 -12.52 20.11 0.87
N GLU A 6 -13.15 19.73 -0.23
CA GLU A 6 -14.41 18.97 -0.22
C GLU A 6 -14.24 17.53 0.30
N ILE A 7 -13.02 16.99 0.26
CA ILE A 7 -12.70 15.65 0.75
C ILE A 7 -12.29 15.67 2.23
N LEU A 8 -11.31 16.51 2.58
CA LEU A 8 -10.65 16.53 3.88
C LEU A 8 -11.17 17.59 4.84
N GLY A 9 -11.98 18.53 4.37
CA GLY A 9 -12.51 19.60 5.21
C GLY A 9 -13.41 19.08 6.35
N PRO A 10 -13.81 19.95 7.30
CA PRO A 10 -14.57 19.56 8.50
C PRO A 10 -15.89 18.83 8.25
N LYS A 11 -16.48 19.02 7.05
CA LYS A 11 -17.71 18.35 6.59
C LYS A 11 -17.48 17.60 5.28
N GLY A 12 -16.23 17.28 4.96
CA GLY A 12 -15.82 16.66 3.71
C GLY A 12 -16.18 15.18 3.64
N LEU A 13 -15.91 14.56 2.49
CA LEU A 13 -16.23 13.15 2.23
C LEU A 13 -15.63 12.21 3.29
N ILE A 14 -14.38 12.41 3.70
CA ILE A 14 -13.74 11.55 4.70
C ILE A 14 -14.40 11.71 6.07
N ALA A 15 -14.69 12.94 6.50
CA ALA A 15 -15.35 13.20 7.77
C ALA A 15 -16.74 12.51 7.89
N ARG A 16 -17.42 12.29 6.76
CA ARG A 16 -18.74 11.62 6.72
C ARG A 16 -18.66 10.10 6.74
N HIS A 17 -17.61 9.52 6.18
CA HIS A 17 -17.49 8.07 6.00
C HIS A 17 -16.54 7.41 7.01
N LEU A 18 -15.61 8.17 7.59
CA LEU A 18 -14.58 7.65 8.48
C LEU A 18 -14.86 8.05 9.93
N GLN A 19 -15.35 7.11 10.72
CA GLN A 19 -15.59 7.31 12.14
C GLN A 19 -14.28 7.66 12.87
N GLY A 20 -14.29 8.73 13.65
CA GLY A 20 -13.11 9.20 14.38
C GLY A 20 -12.14 10.05 13.55
N PHE A 21 -12.49 10.40 12.31
CA PHE A 21 -11.75 11.44 11.57
C PHE A 21 -11.88 12.79 12.28
N GLU A 22 -10.74 13.43 12.48
CA GLU A 22 -10.64 14.78 13.02
C GLU A 22 -9.97 15.66 11.96
N TYR A 23 -10.64 16.75 11.62
CA TYR A 23 -10.09 17.74 10.70
C TYR A 23 -8.80 18.35 11.26
N ARG A 24 -7.77 18.41 10.42
CA ARG A 24 -6.51 19.07 10.72
C ARG A 24 -6.11 19.91 9.51
N GLU A 25 -5.96 21.21 9.72
CA GLU A 25 -5.58 22.16 8.67
C GLU A 25 -4.28 21.74 7.98
N THR A 26 -3.26 21.36 8.75
CA THR A 26 -1.96 20.88 8.22
C THR A 26 -2.07 19.61 7.36
N GLN A 27 -3.08 18.77 7.59
CA GLN A 27 -3.36 17.61 6.75
C GLN A 27 -3.91 18.04 5.38
N GLN A 28 -4.81 19.02 5.37
CA GLN A 28 -5.39 19.58 4.15
C GLN A 28 -4.32 20.34 3.35
N GLU A 29 -3.52 21.19 4.00
CA GLU A 29 -2.41 21.92 3.38
C GLU A 29 -1.41 20.98 2.69
N MET A 30 -1.02 19.88 3.37
CA MET A 30 -0.15 18.87 2.78
C MET A 30 -0.78 18.23 1.55
N ALA A 31 -2.06 17.88 1.61
CA ALA A 31 -2.77 17.27 0.50
C ALA A 31 -2.91 18.22 -0.71
N GLU A 32 -3.20 19.50 -0.46
CA GLU A 32 -3.26 20.55 -1.50
C GLU A 32 -1.88 20.80 -2.14
N ALA A 33 -0.80 20.80 -1.34
CA ALA A 33 0.55 20.93 -1.87
C ALA A 33 0.94 19.77 -2.80
N ILE A 34 0.54 18.54 -2.45
CA ILE A 34 0.77 17.35 -3.28
C ILE A 34 -0.08 17.39 -4.56
N ASP A 35 -1.36 17.74 -4.46
CA ASP A 35 -2.27 17.86 -5.62
C ASP A 35 -1.76 18.92 -6.62
N LYS A 36 -1.29 20.05 -6.10
CA LYS A 36 -0.63 21.09 -6.90
C LYS A 36 0.64 20.56 -7.58
N ALA A 37 1.48 19.82 -6.88
CA ALA A 37 2.69 19.25 -7.47
C ALA A 37 2.37 18.22 -8.57
N PHE A 38 1.32 17.41 -8.40
CA PHE A 38 0.87 16.49 -9.44
C PHE A 38 0.33 17.22 -10.68
N SER A 39 -0.50 18.24 -10.50
CA SER A 39 -1.07 19.03 -11.62
C SER A 39 -0.03 19.85 -12.37
N GLU A 40 1.00 20.34 -11.69
CA GLU A 40 2.11 21.09 -12.29
C GLU A 40 3.26 20.19 -12.77
N GLU A 41 3.17 18.86 -12.59
CA GLU A 41 4.23 17.89 -12.88
C GLU A 41 5.58 18.25 -12.23
N LYS A 42 5.55 18.67 -10.95
CA LYS A 42 6.71 19.11 -10.17
C LYS A 42 7.00 18.18 -8.99
N ILE A 43 8.19 18.36 -8.41
CA ILE A 43 8.60 17.71 -7.18
C ILE A 43 8.21 18.60 -5.99
N ALA A 44 7.47 18.04 -5.02
CA ALA A 44 7.24 18.63 -3.71
C ALA A 44 8.10 17.93 -2.66
N LEU A 45 8.75 18.72 -1.80
CA LEU A 45 9.42 18.24 -0.59
C LEU A 45 8.64 18.78 0.61
N ILE A 46 8.10 17.89 1.42
CA ILE A 46 7.21 18.23 2.53
C ILE A 46 7.73 17.59 3.81
N GLU A 47 8.01 18.41 4.81
CA GLU A 47 8.24 17.93 6.17
C GLU A 47 6.92 17.90 6.91
N ALA A 48 6.59 16.73 7.46
CA ALA A 48 5.36 16.50 8.20
C ALA A 48 5.69 15.99 9.60
N GLY A 49 5.05 16.56 10.63
CA GLY A 49 5.17 16.08 12.02
C GLY A 49 4.44 14.75 12.25
N THR A 50 4.75 14.04 13.34
CA THR A 50 3.95 12.86 13.73
C THR A 50 2.52 13.25 14.09
N GLY A 51 1.56 12.32 13.95
CA GLY A 51 0.17 12.54 14.37
C GLY A 51 -0.68 13.47 13.47
N ILE A 52 -0.12 14.12 12.45
CA ILE A 52 -0.89 15.01 11.57
C ILE A 52 -1.78 14.28 10.54
N GLY A 53 -1.75 12.94 10.52
CA GLY A 53 -2.49 12.14 9.55
C GLY A 53 -1.88 12.11 8.15
N LYS A 54 -0.53 12.04 8.07
CA LYS A 54 0.26 12.04 6.81
C LYS A 54 -0.26 11.04 5.77
N THR A 55 -0.65 9.84 6.22
CA THR A 55 -1.14 8.79 5.33
C THR A 55 -2.31 9.24 4.49
N ILE A 56 -3.34 9.80 5.13
CA ILE A 56 -4.50 10.33 4.40
C ILE A 56 -4.09 11.52 3.53
N ALA A 57 -3.21 12.40 4.04
CA ALA A 57 -2.77 13.59 3.32
C ALA A 57 -2.08 13.28 1.97
N TYR A 58 -1.27 12.23 1.89
CA TYR A 58 -0.66 11.84 0.60
C TYR A 58 -1.52 10.88 -0.21
N LEU A 59 -2.37 10.04 0.42
CA LEU A 59 -3.19 9.08 -0.30
C LEU A 59 -4.34 9.73 -1.06
N VAL A 60 -5.03 10.71 -0.46
CA VAL A 60 -6.16 11.38 -1.12
C VAL A 60 -5.79 11.99 -2.47
N PRO A 61 -4.77 12.87 -2.58
CA PRO A 61 -4.37 13.42 -3.87
C PRO A 61 -3.79 12.36 -4.81
N ALA A 62 -3.10 11.33 -4.30
CA ALA A 62 -2.59 10.23 -5.12
C ALA A 62 -3.70 9.42 -5.80
N LEU A 63 -4.75 9.07 -5.04
CA LEU A 63 -5.90 8.34 -5.54
C LEU A 63 -6.72 9.19 -6.52
N LEU A 64 -6.96 10.46 -6.19
CA LEU A 64 -7.59 11.42 -7.11
C LEU A 64 -6.83 11.51 -8.42
N HIS A 65 -5.51 11.70 -8.36
CA HIS A 65 -4.67 11.83 -9.55
C HIS A 65 -4.72 10.57 -10.40
N ALA A 66 -4.63 9.38 -9.78
CA ALA A 66 -4.72 8.11 -10.47
C ALA A 66 -6.09 7.89 -11.14
N ALA A 67 -7.18 8.18 -10.43
CA ALA A 67 -8.54 7.99 -10.93
C ALA A 67 -8.92 8.98 -12.05
N THR A 68 -8.45 10.23 -11.98
CA THR A 68 -8.80 11.27 -12.95
C THR A 68 -7.96 11.25 -14.22
N ASN A 69 -6.68 10.92 -14.11
CA ASN A 69 -5.74 11.02 -15.22
C ASN A 69 -5.42 9.66 -15.83
N HIS A 70 -5.99 8.56 -15.30
CA HIS A 70 -5.64 7.19 -15.67
C HIS A 70 -4.12 6.93 -15.61
N LYS A 71 -3.44 7.59 -14.66
CA LYS A 71 -2.00 7.48 -14.42
C LYS A 71 -1.75 6.54 -13.24
N ARG A 72 -0.65 5.78 -13.29
CA ARG A 72 -0.21 4.95 -12.17
C ARG A 72 0.43 5.82 -11.09
N CYS A 73 0.07 5.60 -9.84
CA CYS A 73 0.74 6.19 -8.69
C CYS A 73 1.57 5.12 -7.97
N VAL A 74 2.80 5.45 -7.59
CA VAL A 74 3.68 4.57 -6.81
C VAL A 74 3.93 5.21 -5.45
N ILE A 75 3.65 4.46 -4.40
CA ILE A 75 3.89 4.88 -3.02
C ILE A 75 5.01 4.02 -2.46
N SER A 76 6.08 4.66 -2.01
CA SER A 76 7.20 4.02 -1.33
C SER A 76 7.19 4.36 0.14
N THR A 77 7.42 3.36 1.00
CA THR A 77 7.48 3.53 2.46
C THR A 77 8.55 2.61 3.06
N HIS A 78 8.94 2.90 4.29
CA HIS A 78 10.17 2.39 4.89
C HIS A 78 10.18 0.88 5.16
N THR A 79 9.04 0.30 5.56
CA THR A 79 8.96 -1.10 6.02
C THR A 79 7.79 -1.85 5.39
N ILE A 80 7.91 -3.17 5.31
CA ILE A 80 6.85 -4.05 4.79
C ILE A 80 5.55 -3.95 5.60
N PRO A 81 5.56 -3.94 6.96
CA PRO A 81 4.33 -3.75 7.72
C PRO A 81 3.61 -2.44 7.40
N LEU A 82 4.34 -1.36 7.11
CA LEU A 82 3.73 -0.10 6.67
C LEU A 82 3.08 -0.25 5.29
N GLN A 83 3.71 -0.97 4.36
CA GLN A 83 3.12 -1.25 3.04
C GLN A 83 1.84 -2.09 3.16
N GLU A 84 1.86 -3.13 3.99
CA GLU A 84 0.70 -3.99 4.27
C GLU A 84 -0.44 -3.21 4.90
N GLN A 85 -0.14 -2.30 5.84
CA GLN A 85 -1.15 -1.41 6.41
C GLN A 85 -1.81 -0.52 5.33
N LEU A 86 -1.02 0.01 4.40
CA LEU A 86 -1.56 0.81 3.31
C LEU A 86 -2.49 -0.01 2.41
N VAL A 87 -2.03 -1.18 1.94
CA VAL A 87 -2.76 -1.98 0.95
C VAL A 87 -3.98 -2.67 1.55
N HIS A 88 -3.91 -3.15 2.79
CA HIS A 88 -5.00 -3.94 3.39
C HIS A 88 -5.95 -3.12 4.26
N ARG A 89 -5.60 -1.88 4.63
CA ARG A 89 -6.44 -1.03 5.49
C ARG A 89 -6.66 0.36 4.92
N ASP A 90 -5.59 1.15 4.78
CA ASP A 90 -5.74 2.60 4.57
C ASP A 90 -6.25 2.93 3.16
N ILE A 91 -5.71 2.29 2.11
CA ILE A 91 -6.13 2.53 0.72
C ILE A 91 -7.55 1.99 0.46
N PRO A 92 -7.93 0.75 0.80
CA PRO A 92 -9.29 0.26 0.59
C PRO A 92 -10.35 1.13 1.28
N LEU A 93 -10.04 1.62 2.49
CA LEU A 93 -10.91 2.51 3.22
C LEU A 93 -11.16 3.83 2.47
N LEU A 94 -10.11 4.44 1.92
CA LEU A 94 -10.22 5.68 1.16
C LEU A 94 -10.91 5.47 -0.20
N ILE A 95 -10.60 4.39 -0.90
CA ILE A 95 -11.28 4.03 -2.16
C ILE A 95 -12.79 3.92 -1.92
N ASN A 96 -13.21 3.21 -0.86
CA ASN A 96 -14.61 3.08 -0.50
C ASN A 96 -15.26 4.42 -0.13
N ALA A 97 -14.57 5.24 0.67
CA ALA A 97 -15.09 6.55 1.10
C ALA A 97 -15.22 7.56 -0.05
N LEU A 98 -14.37 7.44 -1.08
CA LEU A 98 -14.34 8.33 -2.23
C LEU A 98 -15.13 7.79 -3.44
N GLY A 99 -15.53 6.51 -3.40
CA GLY A 99 -16.28 5.86 -4.47
C GLY A 99 -15.45 5.63 -5.74
N PHE A 100 -14.15 5.37 -5.58
CA PHE A 100 -13.26 5.05 -6.71
C PHE A 100 -13.25 3.56 -7.02
N ASP A 101 -12.95 3.23 -8.27
CA ASP A 101 -12.64 1.88 -8.72
C ASP A 101 -11.19 1.86 -9.19
N LEU A 102 -10.28 1.46 -8.30
CA LEU A 102 -8.84 1.47 -8.53
C LEU A 102 -8.24 0.13 -8.12
N GLU A 103 -7.37 -0.40 -8.97
CA GLU A 103 -6.55 -1.57 -8.66
C GLU A 103 -5.35 -1.16 -7.80
N VAL A 104 -5.06 -1.95 -6.76
CA VAL A 104 -3.95 -1.73 -5.83
C VAL A 104 -3.13 -3.00 -5.77
N VAL A 105 -1.81 -2.85 -5.97
CA VAL A 105 -0.86 -3.98 -5.96
C VAL A 105 0.25 -3.69 -4.97
N LEU A 106 0.63 -4.72 -4.20
CA LEU A 106 1.74 -4.67 -3.24
C LEU A 106 3.01 -5.24 -3.86
N LEU A 107 4.09 -4.44 -3.90
CA LEU A 107 5.39 -4.87 -4.41
C LEU A 107 6.40 -5.00 -3.26
N LYS A 108 6.89 -6.22 -3.03
CA LYS A 108 7.95 -6.53 -2.06
C LYS A 108 9.26 -6.86 -2.77
N GLY A 109 10.37 -6.88 -2.04
CA GLY A 109 11.64 -7.39 -2.59
C GLY A 109 11.57 -8.89 -2.87
N ALA A 110 12.31 -9.38 -3.87
CA ALA A 110 12.25 -10.78 -4.33
C ALA A 110 12.40 -11.84 -3.21
N ARG A 111 13.22 -11.55 -2.19
CA ARG A 111 13.42 -12.43 -1.02
C ARG A 111 12.17 -12.68 -0.17
N HIS A 112 11.11 -11.90 -0.39
CA HIS A 112 9.83 -12.05 0.31
C HIS A 112 8.84 -12.94 -0.45
N TYR A 113 9.21 -13.42 -1.64
CA TYR A 113 8.43 -14.33 -2.45
C TYR A 113 9.08 -15.71 -2.49
N LEU A 114 8.25 -16.73 -2.68
CA LEU A 114 8.72 -18.07 -3.00
C LEU A 114 9.45 -18.08 -4.34
N CYS A 115 10.66 -18.65 -4.35
CA CYS A 115 11.37 -18.91 -5.59
C CYS A 115 10.94 -20.27 -6.14
N LEU A 116 10.15 -20.27 -7.21
CA LEU A 116 9.64 -21.51 -7.83
C LEU A 116 10.77 -22.44 -8.28
N ARG A 117 11.85 -21.88 -8.82
CA ARG A 117 13.05 -22.66 -9.18
C ARG A 117 13.67 -23.35 -7.97
N SER A 118 13.79 -22.65 -6.85
CA SER A 118 14.30 -23.22 -5.61
C SER A 118 13.37 -24.30 -5.06
N LEU A 119 12.07 -24.19 -5.29
CA LEU A 119 11.09 -25.23 -4.93
C LEU A 119 11.22 -26.49 -5.80
N GLU A 120 11.45 -26.33 -7.09
CA GLU A 120 11.67 -27.45 -8.01
C GLU A 120 12.98 -28.20 -7.72
N GLU A 121 14.02 -27.49 -7.31
CA GLU A 121 15.35 -28.06 -7.00
C GLU A 121 15.44 -28.64 -5.57
N ALA A 122 14.48 -28.32 -4.69
CA ALA A 122 14.51 -28.76 -3.30
C ALA A 122 14.06 -30.21 -3.13
N ASP A 123 14.87 -31.01 -2.43
CA ASP A 123 14.49 -32.35 -1.96
C ASP A 123 13.72 -32.22 -0.65
N LEU A 124 12.44 -31.85 -0.75
CA LEU A 124 11.58 -31.61 0.41
C LEU A 124 11.15 -32.92 1.06
N ASP A 125 11.27 -33.01 2.38
CA ASP A 125 10.81 -34.14 3.16
C ASP A 125 9.95 -33.73 4.36
N GLY A 126 9.27 -34.71 4.96
CA GLY A 126 8.48 -34.53 6.18
C GLY A 126 7.51 -33.34 6.10
N ASP A 127 7.74 -32.37 6.99
CA ASP A 127 6.92 -31.16 7.11
C ASP A 127 7.11 -30.22 5.91
N GLU A 128 8.24 -30.23 5.21
CA GLU A 128 8.54 -29.30 4.11
C GLU A 128 7.65 -29.50 2.88
N LEU A 129 7.02 -30.68 2.73
CA LEU A 129 6.02 -30.96 1.69
C LEU A 129 4.84 -29.98 1.74
N MET A 130 4.53 -29.42 2.92
CA MET A 130 3.46 -28.42 3.06
C MET A 130 3.74 -27.13 2.27
N ILE A 131 5.01 -26.88 1.90
CA ILE A 131 5.41 -25.72 1.10
C ILE A 131 4.98 -25.90 -0.36
N GLN A 132 5.03 -27.11 -0.91
CA GLN A 132 4.52 -27.40 -2.24
C GLN A 132 3.00 -27.21 -2.31
N ASP A 133 2.28 -27.74 -1.32
CA ASP A 133 0.83 -27.57 -1.23
C ASP A 133 0.45 -26.08 -1.13
N TRP A 134 1.15 -25.32 -0.28
CA TRP A 134 0.96 -23.88 -0.18
C TRP A 134 1.28 -23.15 -1.50
N ALA A 135 2.36 -23.52 -2.20
CA ALA A 135 2.76 -22.87 -3.46
C ALA A 135 1.68 -22.96 -4.55
N THR A 136 0.82 -24.00 -4.51
CA THR A 136 -0.30 -24.15 -5.45
C THR A 136 -1.56 -23.37 -5.05
N SER A 137 -1.64 -22.86 -3.82
CA SER A 137 -2.85 -22.25 -3.25
C SER A 137 -2.66 -20.80 -2.77
N THR A 138 -1.42 -20.32 -2.67
CA THR A 138 -1.08 -18.94 -2.31
C THR A 138 -1.66 -17.95 -3.32
N LYS A 139 -2.13 -16.81 -2.80
CA LYS A 139 -2.71 -15.74 -3.62
C LYS A 139 -1.63 -14.81 -4.17
N GLU A 140 -0.63 -14.47 -3.35
CA GLU A 140 0.40 -13.48 -3.71
C GLU A 140 1.79 -14.09 -3.83
N GLY A 141 1.98 -15.35 -3.43
CA GLY A 141 3.29 -16.03 -3.41
C GLY A 141 4.23 -15.49 -2.34
N VAL A 142 3.70 -14.76 -1.35
CA VAL A 142 4.49 -14.09 -0.31
C VAL A 142 4.74 -15.04 0.84
N LEU A 143 6.02 -15.20 1.23
CA LEU A 143 6.45 -16.17 2.24
C LEU A 143 5.77 -16.00 3.62
N ASN A 144 5.35 -14.78 3.97
CA ASN A 144 4.62 -14.54 5.23
C ASN A 144 3.23 -15.23 5.27
N GLU A 145 2.65 -15.62 4.13
CA GLU A 145 1.40 -16.40 4.10
C GLU A 145 1.59 -17.84 4.60
N LEU A 146 2.82 -18.36 4.59
CA LEU A 146 3.15 -19.74 4.95
C LEU A 146 2.95 -20.02 6.46
N GLY A 147 2.84 -18.98 7.31
CA GLY A 147 2.39 -19.09 8.70
C GLY A 147 3.31 -19.87 9.67
N LYS A 148 4.43 -20.42 9.20
CA LYS A 148 5.43 -21.14 10.00
C LYS A 148 6.83 -20.60 9.74
N ASP A 149 7.69 -20.66 10.75
CA ASP A 149 9.16 -20.50 10.65
C ASP A 149 9.79 -21.70 9.91
N LEU A 150 9.29 -22.02 8.72
CA LEU A 150 9.96 -22.92 7.80
C LEU A 150 11.01 -22.07 7.08
N SER A 151 12.27 -22.25 7.45
CA SER A 151 13.39 -21.61 6.78
C SER A 151 13.58 -22.21 5.39
N PHE A 152 12.75 -21.81 4.43
CA PHE A 152 12.98 -22.14 3.04
C PHE A 152 14.37 -21.60 2.63
N PRO A 153 15.22 -22.38 1.94
CA PRO A 153 16.54 -21.93 1.56
C PRO A 153 16.42 -20.65 0.74
N LYS A 154 17.02 -19.58 1.28
CA LYS A 154 16.97 -18.26 0.64
C LYS A 154 17.77 -18.32 -0.65
N ARG A 155 17.39 -17.51 -1.63
CA ARG A 155 17.99 -17.45 -2.98
C ARG A 155 19.52 -17.28 -2.97
N ASP A 156 20.06 -16.69 -1.91
CA ASP A 156 21.48 -16.47 -1.61
C ASP A 156 22.24 -17.72 -1.11
N GLN A 157 21.55 -18.83 -0.87
CA GLN A 157 22.12 -20.13 -0.49
C GLN A 157 22.11 -21.15 -1.65
N LEU A 158 21.55 -20.77 -2.80
CA LEU A 158 21.45 -21.58 -4.01
C LEU A 158 22.25 -20.91 -5.13
N GLY A 159 23.59 -21.05 -5.07
CA GLY A 159 24.52 -20.80 -6.19
C GLY A 159 24.67 -19.36 -6.68
#